data_AF-A0AA40ERP4-F1
#
_entry.id   AF-A0AA40ERP4-F1
#
_cell.length_a   1.000
_cell.length_b   1.000
_cell.length_c   1.000
_cell.angle_alpha   90.00
_cell.angle_beta   90.00
_cell.angle_gamma   90.00
#
_symmetry.space_group_name_H-M   'P 1'
#
loop_
_entity.id
_entity.type
_entity.pdbx_description
1 polymer ?
#
loop_
_entity_poly.entity_id
_entity_poly.type
_entity_poly.pdbx_seq_one_letter_code
_entity_poly.pdbx_strand_id
1 'polypeptide(L)'
;MDTTASTLGRLLARQNDYQCQSDFATDYYGLGVRLGIYFAWLGSWLANTMLPSEFSGAADTTCIFIIVMLIAMTNDSRTGQLTSIDGLTLMHLCGGTVFGVLSVWGYRTRLYFDEGPKAVRKFGGFGTHVRLAASLCLSVFGLWFWLYGVTQDGLKVLGPDDGVEPPNPAECSILYTFFFAKVRADGGIRFYYAVVCAMCTLYFGIMFIVSLIAGIASARKIRSLANFFNWGSVNRNRYATGFTHTELRYLFLVLRVGNLVWLLFSATTVEVTLNFNDVHGVLGGKHDGGLQLPSQLLPFLIGMFSFLRIMYQLLREFFSKKEGDLEASRKKKNDDTDEVERHVFVVPESELVPGTVVPGKQGAGLVLLPRSNSYHIVARSLMVRYLVGWLPWLGLVVHPDTAKRSRMSTLIERSTGLSAVSPTGPAQSARHSEFEYQGWTAPQQASPFSFTRASSDGQV
;
A
#
# COMPACT_ATOMS: atom_id res chain seq x y z
N MET A 1 40.39 17.25 -28.28
CA MET A 1 39.16 17.66 -27.58
C MET A 1 38.92 16.70 -26.40
N ASP A 2 39.94 16.48 -25.55
CA ASP A 2 39.96 15.36 -24.59
C ASP A 2 40.10 15.80 -23.12
N THR A 3 39.95 17.09 -22.83
CA THR A 3 40.22 17.65 -21.50
C THR A 3 38.97 17.82 -20.63
N THR A 4 37.76 17.74 -21.17
CA THR A 4 36.52 17.96 -20.38
C THR A 4 35.97 16.70 -19.71
N ALA A 5 36.22 15.51 -20.26
CA ALA A 5 35.78 14.25 -19.64
C ALA A 5 36.61 13.88 -18.39
N SER A 6 37.88 14.29 -18.32
CA SER A 6 38.75 13.99 -17.16
C SER A 6 38.48 14.89 -15.96
N THR A 7 37.92 16.09 -16.16
CA THR A 7 37.57 17.01 -15.06
C THR A 7 36.29 16.58 -14.35
N LEU A 8 35.30 16.03 -15.06
CA LEU A 8 34.09 15.49 -14.43
C LEU A 8 34.39 14.20 -13.64
N GLY A 9 35.32 13.37 -14.14
CA GLY A 9 35.83 12.21 -13.41
C GLY A 9 36.66 12.58 -12.17
N ARG A 10 37.45 13.66 -12.22
CA ARG A 10 38.22 14.16 -11.07
C ARG A 10 37.41 14.97 -10.05
N LEU A 11 36.28 15.57 -10.45
CA LEU A 11 35.35 16.18 -9.51
C LEU A 11 34.51 15.15 -8.74
N LEU A 12 34.47 13.90 -9.21
CA LEU A 12 33.82 12.78 -8.52
C LEU A 12 34.82 11.86 -7.80
N ALA A 13 36.08 11.79 -8.25
CA ALA A 13 37.16 11.09 -7.57
C ALA A 13 37.79 11.99 -6.49
N ARG A 14 37.09 12.15 -5.36
CA ARG A 14 37.61 12.83 -4.18
C ARG A 14 38.77 12.01 -3.60
N GLN A 15 39.96 12.62 -3.56
CA GLN A 15 41.26 12.01 -3.25
C GLN A 15 41.51 11.82 -1.74
N ASN A 16 40.46 11.54 -0.97
CA ASN A 16 40.55 11.34 0.46
C ASN A 16 40.13 9.91 0.76
N ASP A 17 41.12 9.02 0.97
CA ASP A 17 40.93 7.59 1.20
C ASP A 17 40.34 7.24 2.59
N TYR A 18 39.80 8.21 3.33
CA TYR A 18 39.17 7.92 4.62
C TYR A 18 37.71 7.49 4.43
N GLN A 19 37.28 6.48 5.20
CA GLN A 19 35.92 5.95 5.17
C GLN A 19 35.24 6.27 6.49
N CYS A 20 34.31 7.23 6.51
CA CYS A 20 33.54 7.54 7.73
C CYS A 20 32.42 6.49 7.93
N GLN A 21 32.74 5.35 8.55
CA GLN A 21 31.76 4.27 8.72
C GLN A 21 31.74 3.70 10.14
N SER A 22 30.59 3.17 10.53
CA SER A 22 30.44 2.35 11.73
C SER A 22 30.61 0.87 11.41
N ASP A 23 30.96 0.06 12.41
CA ASP A 23 31.12 -1.40 12.27
C ASP A 23 29.85 -2.10 11.74
N PHE A 24 28.68 -1.55 12.06
CA PHE A 24 27.37 -2.13 11.73
C PHE A 24 26.71 -1.47 10.50
N ALA A 25 27.36 -0.50 9.85
CA ALA A 25 26.81 0.23 8.72
C ALA A 25 26.35 -0.69 7.59
N THR A 26 27.14 -1.74 7.31
CA THR A 26 26.86 -2.72 6.26
C THR A 26 25.62 -3.58 6.57
N ASP A 27 25.33 -3.84 7.84
CA ASP A 27 24.15 -4.60 8.27
C ASP A 27 22.88 -3.75 8.23
N TYR A 28 22.97 -2.46 8.53
CA TYR A 28 21.83 -1.55 8.56
C TYR A 28 21.38 -1.08 7.19
N TYR A 29 22.33 -0.69 6.34
CA TYR A 29 22.07 -0.07 5.04
C TYR A 29 23.17 -0.39 4.02
N GLY A 30 23.79 -1.56 4.14
CA GLY A 30 24.63 -2.11 3.07
C GLY A 30 23.92 -2.17 1.73
N LEU A 31 24.69 -2.36 0.65
CA LEU A 31 24.17 -2.35 -0.71
C LEU A 31 22.95 -3.28 -0.90
N GLY A 32 23.02 -4.50 -0.35
CA GLY A 32 21.90 -5.45 -0.45
C GLY A 32 20.63 -4.99 0.26
N VAL A 33 20.77 -4.36 1.44
CA VAL A 33 19.64 -3.82 2.21
C VAL A 33 18.97 -2.68 1.44
N ARG A 34 19.76 -1.70 0.96
CA ARG A 34 19.25 -0.56 0.20
C ARG A 34 18.56 -0.98 -1.09
N LEU A 35 19.22 -1.81 -1.91
CA LEU A 35 18.63 -2.31 -3.16
C LEU A 35 17.37 -3.13 -2.90
N GLY A 36 17.37 -3.98 -1.87
CA GLY A 36 16.19 -4.74 -1.45
C GLY A 36 14.99 -3.84 -1.14
N ILE A 37 15.23 -2.76 -0.38
CA ILE A 37 14.21 -1.77 -0.03
C ILE A 37 13.75 -1.00 -1.27
N TYR A 38 14.66 -0.60 -2.16
CA TYR A 38 14.31 0.11 -3.40
C TYR A 38 13.45 -0.75 -4.34
N PHE A 39 13.78 -2.05 -4.48
CA PHE A 39 12.94 -2.98 -5.23
C PHE A 39 11.57 -3.19 -4.56
N ALA A 40 11.53 -3.29 -3.23
CA ALA A 40 10.28 -3.39 -2.49
C ALA A 40 9.41 -2.13 -2.66
N TRP A 41 10.01 -0.95 -2.67
CA TRP A 41 9.33 0.32 -2.94
C TRP A 41 8.75 0.36 -4.34
N LEU A 42 9.56 0.06 -5.36
CA LEU A 42 9.13 0.09 -6.75
C LEU A 42 8.05 -0.97 -7.03
N GLY A 43 8.22 -2.18 -6.49
CA GLY A 43 7.21 -3.24 -6.56
C GLY A 43 5.90 -2.81 -5.91
N SER A 44 5.95 -2.24 -4.71
CA SER A 44 4.75 -1.74 -4.02
C SER A 44 4.06 -0.60 -4.78
N TRP A 45 4.83 0.31 -5.38
CA TRP A 45 4.28 1.37 -6.22
C TRP A 45 3.60 0.81 -7.47
N LEU A 46 4.22 -0.16 -8.16
CA LEU A 46 3.65 -0.83 -9.33
C LEU A 46 2.37 -1.60 -8.96
N ALA A 47 2.38 -2.35 -7.86
CA ALA A 47 1.21 -3.05 -7.37
C ALA A 47 0.07 -2.08 -7.01
N ASN A 48 0.37 -0.96 -6.35
CA ASN A 48 -0.63 0.04 -6.02
C ASN A 48 -1.26 0.70 -7.27
N THR A 49 -0.45 0.83 -8.32
CA THR A 49 -0.79 1.56 -9.55
C THR A 49 -1.54 0.69 -10.56
N MET A 50 -1.08 -0.55 -10.73
CA MET A 50 -1.47 -1.43 -11.83
C MET A 50 -2.12 -2.72 -11.36
N LEU A 51 -1.74 -3.25 -10.18
CA LEU A 51 -2.08 -4.61 -9.76
C LEU A 51 -2.65 -4.65 -8.32
N PRO A 52 -3.93 -4.29 -8.12
CA PRO A 52 -4.51 -4.11 -6.79
C PRO A 52 -4.63 -5.41 -5.99
N SER A 53 -4.57 -6.57 -6.67
CA SER A 53 -4.57 -7.91 -6.09
C SER A 53 -3.30 -8.20 -5.28
N GLU A 54 -2.12 -7.81 -5.79
CA GLU A 54 -0.82 -8.09 -5.15
C GLU A 54 -0.37 -6.98 -4.17
N PHE A 55 -1.01 -5.81 -4.18
CA PHE A 55 -0.60 -4.68 -3.33
C PHE A 55 -0.56 -5.03 -1.83
N SER A 56 -1.48 -5.87 -1.35
CA SER A 56 -1.48 -6.25 0.06
C SER A 56 -0.18 -6.94 0.46
N GLY A 57 0.30 -7.89 -0.36
CA GLY A 57 1.55 -8.60 -0.09
C GLY A 57 2.76 -7.66 -0.16
N ALA A 58 2.82 -6.79 -1.17
CA ALA A 58 3.90 -5.81 -1.30
C ALA A 58 3.98 -4.83 -0.11
N ALA A 59 2.82 -4.35 0.35
CA ALA A 59 2.71 -3.49 1.52
C ALA A 59 3.11 -4.22 2.82
N ASP A 60 2.82 -5.52 2.93
CA ASP A 60 3.19 -6.33 4.10
C ASP A 60 4.71 -6.56 4.15
N THR A 61 5.35 -6.90 3.02
CA THR A 61 6.83 -6.98 2.92
C THR A 61 7.49 -5.67 3.35
N THR A 62 6.96 -4.56 2.86
CA THR A 62 7.45 -3.22 3.19
C THR A 62 7.26 -2.90 4.68
N CYS A 63 6.14 -3.31 5.28
CA CYS A 63 5.89 -3.14 6.71
C CYS A 63 6.87 -3.96 7.57
N ILE A 64 7.22 -5.18 7.13
CA ILE A 64 8.21 -6.01 7.83
C ILE A 64 9.56 -5.30 7.87
N PHE A 65 10.02 -4.72 6.76
CA PHE A 65 11.26 -3.94 6.74
C PHE A 65 11.23 -2.78 7.75
N ILE A 66 10.14 -2.00 7.81
CA ILE A 66 10.00 -0.91 8.79
C ILE A 66 10.09 -1.46 10.23
N ILE A 67 9.38 -2.54 10.54
CA ILE A 67 9.36 -3.10 11.89
C ILE A 67 10.75 -3.58 12.30
N VAL A 68 11.45 -4.29 11.42
CA VAL A 68 12.82 -4.76 11.66
C VAL A 68 13.78 -3.59 11.86
N MET A 69 13.71 -2.57 11.01
CA MET A 69 14.52 -1.35 11.15
C MET A 69 14.24 -0.61 12.45
N LEU A 70 12.96 -0.49 12.83
CA LEU A 70 12.57 0.16 14.08
C LEU A 70 13.10 -0.59 15.31
N ILE A 71 13.07 -1.93 15.28
CA ILE A 71 13.62 -2.77 16.35
C ILE A 71 15.14 -2.57 16.44
N ALA A 72 15.86 -2.64 15.31
CA ALA A 72 17.30 -2.42 15.25
C ALA A 72 17.67 -1.02 15.77
N MET A 73 17.05 0.03 15.21
CA MET A 73 17.29 1.41 15.66
C MET A 73 17.05 1.58 17.16
N THR A 74 15.96 1.02 17.70
CA THR A 74 15.63 1.17 19.13
C THR A 74 16.59 0.40 20.02
N ASN A 75 16.91 -0.83 19.66
CA ASN A 75 17.81 -1.67 20.43
C ASN A 75 19.23 -1.08 20.44
N ASP A 76 19.71 -0.67 19.28
CA ASP A 76 21.10 -0.28 19.10
C ASP A 76 21.33 1.18 19.56
N SER A 77 20.29 2.01 19.58
CA SER A 77 20.30 3.28 20.32
C SER A 77 20.44 3.05 21.83
N ARG A 78 19.80 2.01 22.38
CA ARG A 78 19.87 1.71 23.82
C ARG A 78 21.22 1.12 24.23
N THR A 79 21.86 0.33 23.37
CA THR A 79 23.19 -0.24 23.62
C THR A 79 24.33 0.72 23.28
N GLY A 80 24.02 1.89 22.70
CA GLY A 80 25.04 2.86 22.27
C GLY A 80 25.82 2.42 21.02
N GLN A 81 25.30 1.42 20.29
CA GLN A 81 25.90 0.91 19.06
C GLN A 81 25.46 1.69 17.82
N LEU A 82 24.27 2.30 17.85
CA LEU A 82 23.78 3.11 16.74
C LEU A 82 24.49 4.45 16.70
N THR A 83 25.21 4.72 15.62
CA THR A 83 25.83 6.03 15.39
C THR A 83 24.83 7.03 14.79
N SER A 84 25.12 8.32 14.90
CA SER A 84 24.25 9.38 14.35
C SER A 84 24.05 9.28 12.83
N ILE A 85 25.07 8.85 12.08
CA ILE A 85 24.98 8.65 10.62
C ILE A 85 24.12 7.42 10.26
N ASP A 86 24.19 6.36 11.06
CA ASP A 86 23.36 5.17 10.88
C ASP A 86 21.89 5.51 11.12
N GLY A 87 21.61 6.21 12.23
CA GLY A 87 20.28 6.71 12.55
C GLY A 87 19.72 7.62 11.45
N LEU A 88 20.53 8.55 10.93
CA LEU A 88 20.10 9.44 9.84
C LEU A 88 19.71 8.66 8.57
N THR A 89 20.55 7.71 8.17
CA THR A 89 20.34 6.90 6.96
C THR A 89 19.11 6.01 7.09
N LEU A 90 18.97 5.33 8.23
CA LEU A 90 17.80 4.49 8.54
C LEU A 90 16.52 5.33 8.61
N MET A 91 16.57 6.55 9.14
CA MET A 91 15.43 7.46 9.14
C MET A 91 15.00 7.89 7.74
N HIS A 92 15.94 8.12 6.81
CA HIS A 92 15.62 8.41 5.40
C HIS A 92 14.98 7.22 4.69
N LEU A 93 15.51 6.00 4.90
CA LEU A 93 14.90 4.76 4.38
C LEU A 93 13.48 4.57 4.94
N CYS A 94 13.31 4.74 6.24
CA CYS A 94 12.02 4.68 6.90
C CYS A 94 11.04 5.75 6.35
N GLY A 95 11.51 6.98 6.17
CA GLY A 95 10.73 8.09 5.61
C GLY A 95 10.27 7.83 4.17
N GLY A 96 11.16 7.34 3.30
CA GLY A 96 10.82 6.93 1.94
C GLY A 96 9.71 5.88 1.92
N THR A 97 9.78 4.94 2.87
CA THR A 97 8.78 3.89 3.00
C THR A 97 7.41 4.42 3.48
N VAL A 98 7.40 5.24 4.54
CA VAL A 98 6.17 5.79 5.13
C VAL A 98 5.43 6.70 4.15
N PHE A 99 6.15 7.58 3.47
CA PHE A 99 5.53 8.57 2.58
C PHE A 99 5.34 8.08 1.15
N GLY A 100 6.19 7.15 0.66
CA GLY A 100 6.09 6.64 -0.70
C GLY A 100 5.18 5.41 -0.84
N VAL A 101 5.34 4.42 0.05
CA VAL A 101 4.58 3.14 -0.03
C VAL A 101 3.38 3.13 0.90
N LEU A 102 3.59 3.50 2.16
CA LEU A 102 2.51 3.55 3.16
C LEU A 102 1.73 4.87 3.12
N SER A 103 2.04 5.74 2.15
CA SER A 103 1.58 7.12 1.97
C SER A 103 0.27 7.34 2.70
N VAL A 104 0.28 8.12 3.81
CA VAL A 104 -0.77 8.71 4.70
C VAL A 104 -2.15 7.99 4.80
N TRP A 105 -2.59 7.37 3.74
CA TRP A 105 -3.83 6.64 3.51
C TRP A 105 -3.71 5.15 3.16
N GLY A 106 -2.53 4.65 2.77
CA GLY A 106 -2.42 3.32 2.14
C GLY A 106 -3.44 3.13 1.01
N TYR A 107 -3.82 4.23 0.34
CA TYR A 107 -4.89 4.22 -0.66
C TYR A 107 -4.47 3.28 -1.78
N ARG A 108 -5.17 2.16 -1.89
CA ARG A 108 -5.18 1.28 -3.05
C ARG A 108 -5.72 2.06 -4.25
N THR A 109 -4.88 2.90 -4.85
CA THR A 109 -5.31 3.90 -5.84
C THR A 109 -6.05 3.26 -7.00
N ARG A 110 -5.60 2.07 -7.42
CA ARG A 110 -6.27 1.29 -8.46
C ARG A 110 -7.61 0.71 -8.02
N LEU A 111 -7.72 0.22 -6.79
CA LEU A 111 -8.98 -0.33 -6.28
C LEU A 111 -10.12 0.70 -6.27
N TYR A 112 -9.81 1.97 -5.94
CA TYR A 112 -10.82 3.04 -6.03
C TYR A 112 -11.15 3.44 -7.46
N PHE A 113 -10.19 3.31 -8.38
CA PHE A 113 -10.46 3.52 -9.80
C PHE A 113 -11.44 2.47 -10.33
N ASP A 114 -11.29 1.21 -9.93
CA ASP A 114 -12.12 0.12 -10.42
C ASP A 114 -13.48 0.03 -9.68
N GLU A 115 -13.52 0.22 -8.35
CA GLU A 115 -14.74 0.03 -7.53
C GLU A 115 -15.41 1.35 -7.08
N GLY A 116 -14.79 2.49 -7.37
CA GLY A 116 -15.25 3.79 -6.91
C GLY A 116 -15.29 3.91 -5.38
N PRO A 117 -16.25 4.66 -4.81
CA PRO A 117 -16.39 4.81 -3.36
C PRO A 117 -16.64 3.51 -2.58
N LYS A 118 -17.02 2.41 -3.26
CA LYS A 118 -17.22 1.11 -2.62
C LYS A 118 -15.89 0.51 -2.14
N ALA A 119 -14.76 0.89 -2.75
CA ALA A 119 -13.42 0.43 -2.38
C ALA A 119 -13.07 0.72 -0.91
N VAL A 120 -13.65 1.77 -0.29
CA VAL A 120 -13.48 2.09 1.15
C VAL A 120 -13.83 0.88 2.01
N ARG A 121 -14.77 0.04 1.57
CA ARG A 121 -15.16 -1.17 2.29
C ARG A 121 -14.06 -2.21 2.36
N LYS A 122 -12.98 -2.14 1.57
CA LYS A 122 -11.87 -3.09 1.70
C LYS A 122 -10.80 -2.62 2.68
N PHE A 123 -10.96 -1.44 3.28
CA PHE A 123 -10.07 -0.89 4.30
C PHE A 123 -10.44 -1.37 5.70
N GLY A 124 -9.44 -1.36 6.60
CA GLY A 124 -9.61 -1.72 8.01
C GLY A 124 -9.39 -3.21 8.33
N GLY A 125 -8.65 -3.95 7.49
CA GLY A 125 -8.15 -5.27 7.88
C GLY A 125 -7.01 -5.17 8.89
N PHE A 126 -6.71 -6.26 9.61
CA PHE A 126 -5.66 -6.33 10.64
C PHE A 126 -4.31 -5.72 10.21
N GLY A 127 -3.83 -6.04 8.99
CA GLY A 127 -2.58 -5.48 8.47
C GLY A 127 -2.56 -3.95 8.37
N THR A 128 -3.72 -3.30 8.22
CA THR A 128 -3.79 -1.82 8.24
C THR A 128 -3.49 -1.27 9.64
N HIS A 129 -3.97 -1.93 10.70
CA HIS A 129 -3.68 -1.53 12.07
C HIS A 129 -2.19 -1.70 12.40
N VAL A 130 -1.59 -2.82 11.98
CA VAL A 130 -0.16 -3.08 12.18
C VAL A 130 0.68 -2.01 11.49
N ARG A 131 0.37 -1.65 10.24
CA ARG A 131 1.07 -0.59 9.50
C ARG A 131 0.91 0.78 10.15
N LEU A 132 -0.29 1.12 10.65
CA LEU A 132 -0.52 2.36 11.39
C LEU A 132 0.29 2.39 12.70
N ALA A 133 0.33 1.28 13.43
CA ALA A 133 1.12 1.17 14.66
C ALA A 133 2.62 1.32 14.37
N ALA A 134 3.14 0.62 13.34
CA ALA A 134 4.54 0.72 12.94
C ALA A 134 4.91 2.16 12.52
N SER A 135 4.03 2.83 11.74
CA SER A 135 4.24 4.21 11.31
C SER A 135 4.21 5.19 12.49
N LEU A 136 3.34 4.96 13.48
CA LEU A 136 3.28 5.75 14.72
C LEU A 136 4.55 5.56 15.56
N CYS A 137 4.99 4.33 15.79
CA CYS A 137 6.21 4.08 16.56
C CYS A 137 7.43 4.69 15.87
N LEU A 138 7.50 4.57 14.54
CA LEU A 138 8.56 5.19 13.74
C LEU A 138 8.51 6.72 13.79
N SER A 139 7.34 7.35 13.75
CA SER A 139 7.25 8.81 13.85
C SER A 139 7.64 9.33 15.25
N VAL A 140 7.33 8.57 16.30
CA VAL A 140 7.77 8.86 17.68
C VAL A 140 9.28 8.73 17.79
N PHE A 141 9.86 7.65 17.27
CA PHE A 141 11.32 7.47 17.23
C PHE A 141 11.99 8.59 16.42
N GLY A 142 11.45 8.93 15.25
CA GLY A 142 11.95 10.03 14.42
C GLY A 142 11.90 11.37 15.13
N LEU A 143 10.82 11.66 15.87
CA LEU A 143 10.72 12.88 16.67
C LEU A 143 11.82 12.93 17.74
N TRP A 144 12.07 11.82 18.45
CA TRP A 144 13.17 11.73 19.40
C TRP A 144 14.53 11.89 18.72
N PHE A 145 14.76 11.24 17.58
CA PHE A 145 16.01 11.31 16.83
C PHE A 145 16.33 12.75 16.40
N TRP A 146 15.36 13.47 15.83
CA TRP A 146 15.59 14.84 15.38
C TRP A 146 15.70 15.86 16.53
N LEU A 147 15.05 15.61 17.67
CA LEU A 147 15.19 16.49 18.84
C LEU A 147 16.51 16.26 19.57
N TYR A 148 16.90 15.00 19.76
CA TYR A 148 17.99 14.60 20.65
C TYR A 148 19.03 13.71 19.95
N GLY A 149 18.60 12.66 19.24
CA GLY A 149 19.51 11.66 18.69
C GLY A 149 20.58 12.20 17.71
N VAL A 150 20.26 13.21 16.90
CA VAL A 150 21.20 13.82 15.94
C VAL A 150 22.15 14.84 16.58
N THR A 151 21.92 15.21 17.84
CA THR A 151 22.81 16.15 18.55
C THR A 151 24.03 15.42 19.08
N GLN A 152 25.10 16.17 19.40
CA GLN A 152 26.35 15.61 19.93
C GLN A 152 26.16 14.84 21.25
N ASP A 153 25.12 15.19 22.03
CA ASP A 153 24.78 14.53 23.29
C ASP A 153 23.84 13.32 23.12
N GLY A 154 23.39 13.04 21.89
CA GLY A 154 22.40 12.02 21.58
C GLY A 154 23.02 10.66 21.27
N LEU A 155 23.11 10.33 19.99
CA LEU A 155 23.75 9.11 19.51
C LEU A 155 25.27 9.27 19.42
N LYS A 156 26.00 8.14 19.41
CA LYS A 156 27.45 8.13 19.25
C LYS A 156 27.84 8.85 17.94
N VAL A 157 28.73 9.82 18.06
CA VAL A 157 29.30 10.54 16.92
C VAL A 157 30.55 9.79 16.45
N LEU A 158 30.74 9.66 15.13
CA LEU A 158 31.95 9.04 14.57
C LEU A 158 33.17 9.95 14.81
N GLY A 159 34.31 9.33 15.07
CA GLY A 159 35.57 10.05 15.32
C GLY A 159 36.71 9.13 15.72
N PRO A 160 37.90 9.68 16.03
CA PRO A 160 39.12 8.86 16.22
C PRO A 160 39.03 7.82 17.33
N ASP A 161 38.17 8.05 18.32
CA ASP A 161 37.99 7.20 19.51
C ASP A 161 36.84 6.19 19.37
N ASP A 162 36.26 6.02 18.17
CA ASP A 162 35.11 5.15 17.98
C ASP A 162 35.44 3.66 17.94
N GLY A 163 36.72 3.30 17.85
CA GLY A 163 37.21 1.92 17.91
C GLY A 163 37.25 1.19 16.56
N VAL A 164 36.99 1.91 15.45
CA VAL A 164 37.11 1.35 14.10
C VAL A 164 38.57 1.38 13.65
N GLU A 165 39.04 0.33 12.96
CA GLU A 165 40.36 0.30 12.34
C GLU A 165 40.24 0.30 10.80
N PRO A 166 40.82 1.30 10.10
CA PRO A 166 41.54 2.47 10.62
C PRO A 166 40.63 3.48 11.33
N PRO A 167 41.16 4.28 12.28
CA PRO A 167 40.36 5.22 13.06
C PRO A 167 39.74 6.30 12.17
N ASN A 168 38.48 6.62 12.45
CA ASN A 168 37.75 7.64 11.72
C ASN A 168 38.36 9.03 11.96
N PRO A 169 38.57 9.86 10.92
CA PRO A 169 39.09 11.21 11.11
C PRO A 169 38.06 12.12 11.81
N ALA A 170 38.53 13.21 12.43
CA ALA A 170 37.69 14.12 13.20
C ALA A 170 36.59 14.79 12.35
N GLU A 171 36.80 14.91 11.03
CA GLU A 171 35.83 15.44 10.07
C GLU A 171 34.55 14.59 9.99
N CYS A 172 34.62 13.29 10.31
CA CYS A 172 33.45 12.40 10.35
C CYS A 172 32.44 12.77 11.45
N SER A 173 32.82 13.63 12.39
CA SER A 173 31.92 14.13 13.43
C SER A 173 30.85 15.10 12.90
N ILE A 174 31.07 15.69 11.72
CA ILE A 174 30.15 16.64 11.11
C ILE A 174 29.22 15.89 10.14
N LEU A 175 27.97 15.73 10.56
CA LEU A 175 26.97 15.02 9.78
C LEU A 175 26.29 15.94 8.74
N TYR A 176 26.27 15.50 7.50
CA TYR A 176 25.56 16.14 6.40
C TYR A 176 24.35 15.31 5.97
N THR A 177 23.31 15.96 5.46
CA THR A 177 22.16 15.32 4.82
C THR A 177 21.88 16.02 3.50
N PHE A 178 21.29 15.30 2.55
CA PHE A 178 20.75 15.91 1.34
C PHE A 178 19.34 16.46 1.58
N PHE A 179 19.11 17.72 1.22
CA PHE A 179 17.79 18.35 1.12
C PHE A 179 17.83 19.37 -0.02
N PHE A 180 18.07 18.88 -1.25
CA PHE A 180 18.42 19.66 -2.47
C PHE A 180 19.83 20.26 -2.51
N ALA A 181 20.49 20.40 -1.35
CA ALA A 181 21.89 20.76 -1.24
C ALA A 181 22.56 19.97 -0.10
N LYS A 182 23.88 20.05 -0.01
CA LYS A 182 24.64 19.56 1.15
C LYS A 182 24.34 20.47 2.33
N VAL A 183 23.56 19.98 3.29
CA VAL A 183 23.20 20.72 4.50
C VAL A 183 23.65 19.96 5.74
N ARG A 184 24.07 20.69 6.76
CA ARG A 184 24.42 20.11 8.06
C ARG A 184 23.19 19.56 8.76
N ALA A 185 23.22 18.30 9.17
CA ALA A 185 22.07 17.60 9.77
C ALA A 185 21.71 18.16 11.16
N ASP A 186 22.69 18.69 11.90
CA ASP A 186 22.52 19.36 13.19
C ASP A 186 22.03 20.82 13.08
N GLY A 187 21.97 21.36 11.85
CA GLY A 187 21.55 22.73 11.55
C GLY A 187 20.03 22.93 11.48
N GLY A 188 19.59 23.91 10.68
CA GLY A 188 18.16 24.27 10.56
C GLY A 188 17.27 23.15 10.01
N ILE A 189 17.83 22.22 9.23
CA ILE A 189 17.09 21.07 8.69
C ILE A 189 16.55 20.14 9.79
N ARG A 190 17.23 20.11 10.94
CA ARG A 190 16.79 19.38 12.14
C ARG A 190 15.41 19.83 12.61
N PHE A 191 15.18 21.14 12.68
CA PHE A 191 13.90 21.71 13.10
C PHE A 191 12.79 21.35 12.12
N TYR A 192 13.08 21.43 10.82
CA TYR A 192 12.13 21.03 9.78
C TYR A 192 11.69 19.57 9.95
N TYR A 193 12.62 18.63 10.07
CA TYR A 193 12.28 17.22 10.24
C TYR A 193 11.60 16.92 11.58
N ALA A 194 11.98 17.61 12.67
CA ALA A 194 11.28 17.49 13.95
C ALA A 194 9.81 17.90 13.84
N VAL A 195 9.50 19.00 13.14
CA VAL A 195 8.11 19.43 12.87
C VAL A 195 7.37 18.38 12.05
N VAL A 196 7.99 17.85 10.99
CA VAL A 196 7.39 16.79 10.16
C VAL A 196 7.10 15.53 10.99
N CYS A 197 8.04 15.09 11.83
CA CYS A 197 7.84 13.92 12.71
C CYS A 197 6.77 14.17 13.79
N ALA A 198 6.66 15.38 14.32
CA ALA A 198 5.59 15.76 15.24
C ALA A 198 4.21 15.71 14.56
N MET A 199 4.10 16.26 13.36
CA MET A 199 2.87 16.17 12.56
C MET A 199 2.50 14.72 12.23
N CYS A 200 3.48 13.89 11.87
CA CYS A 200 3.27 12.46 11.62
C CYS A 200 2.79 11.72 12.87
N THR A 201 3.40 12.01 14.02
CA THR A 201 3.02 11.41 15.31
C THR A 201 1.59 11.76 15.68
N LEU A 202 1.21 13.02 15.53
CA LEU A 202 -0.18 13.46 15.74
C LEU A 202 -1.13 12.76 14.76
N TYR A 203 -0.80 12.75 13.48
CA TYR A 203 -1.61 12.15 12.43
C TYR A 203 -1.81 10.64 12.63
N PHE A 204 -0.73 9.87 12.72
CA PHE A 204 -0.79 8.42 12.90
C PHE A 204 -1.35 8.05 14.27
N GLY A 205 -1.13 8.87 15.31
CA GLY A 205 -1.70 8.69 16.63
C GLY A 205 -3.23 8.76 16.62
N ILE A 206 -3.79 9.82 16.01
CA ILE A 206 -5.24 9.96 15.85
C ILE A 206 -5.81 8.81 15.01
N MET A 207 -5.16 8.49 13.88
CA MET A 207 -5.59 7.40 13.00
C MET A 207 -5.58 6.05 13.73
N PHE A 208 -4.54 5.77 14.52
CA PHE A 208 -4.43 4.55 15.30
C PHE A 208 -5.52 4.46 16.37
N ILE A 209 -5.79 5.55 17.11
CA ILE A 209 -6.86 5.60 18.12
C ILE A 209 -8.23 5.33 17.49
N VAL A 210 -8.56 6.00 16.39
CA VAL A 210 -9.85 5.77 15.72
C VAL A 210 -9.94 4.35 15.18
N SER A 211 -8.85 3.84 14.59
CA SER A 211 -8.81 2.47 14.11
C SER A 211 -9.01 1.47 15.26
N LEU A 212 -8.43 1.71 16.44
CA LEU A 212 -8.61 0.90 17.63
C LEU A 212 -10.06 0.93 18.13
N ILE A 213 -10.69 2.11 18.19
CA ILE A 213 -12.11 2.25 18.56
C ILE A 213 -13.00 1.47 17.57
N ALA A 214 -12.76 1.62 16.26
CA ALA A 214 -13.50 0.91 15.23
C ALA A 214 -13.30 -0.61 15.32
N GLY A 215 -12.08 -1.06 15.64
CA GLY A 215 -11.74 -2.46 15.88
C GLY A 215 -12.49 -3.03 17.09
N ILE A 216 -12.47 -2.34 18.23
CA ILE A 216 -13.20 -2.72 19.45
C ILE A 216 -14.70 -2.77 19.21
N ALA A 217 -15.26 -1.76 18.53
CA ALA A 217 -16.68 -1.73 18.19
C ALA A 217 -17.07 -2.90 17.26
N SER A 218 -16.22 -3.23 16.29
CA SER A 218 -16.41 -4.37 15.39
C SER A 218 -16.33 -5.70 16.14
N ALA A 219 -15.35 -5.87 17.03
CA ALA A 219 -15.20 -7.05 17.86
C ALA A 219 -16.41 -7.26 18.80
N ARG A 220 -16.90 -6.19 19.43
CA ARG A 220 -18.13 -6.23 20.25
C ARG A 220 -19.35 -6.61 19.42
N LYS A 221 -19.49 -6.06 18.21
CA LYS A 221 -20.57 -6.40 17.28
C LYS A 221 -20.50 -7.87 16.87
N ILE A 222 -19.32 -8.37 16.50
CA ILE A 222 -19.09 -9.78 16.18
C ILE A 222 -19.45 -10.66 17.37
N ARG A 223 -19.01 -10.33 18.59
CA ARG A 223 -19.37 -11.08 19.80
C ARG A 223 -20.87 -11.11 20.04
N SER A 224 -21.56 -9.98 19.83
CA SER A 224 -23.02 -9.94 19.96
C SER A 224 -23.72 -10.77 18.89
N LEU A 225 -23.22 -10.81 17.65
CA LEU A 225 -23.82 -11.58 16.55
C LEU A 225 -23.48 -13.07 16.62
N ALA A 226 -22.31 -13.42 17.14
CA ALA A 226 -21.96 -14.80 17.48
C ALA A 226 -22.99 -15.40 18.44
N ASN A 227 -23.49 -14.61 19.38
CA ASN A 227 -24.57 -15.03 20.28
C ASN A 227 -25.94 -15.15 19.59
N PHE A 228 -26.15 -14.51 18.42
CA PHE A 228 -27.45 -14.47 17.74
C PHE A 228 -27.55 -15.33 16.47
N PHE A 229 -26.54 -16.17 16.16
CA PHE A 229 -26.50 -17.09 15.01
C PHE A 229 -26.84 -16.48 13.63
N ASN A 230 -26.96 -15.16 13.50
CA ASN A 230 -27.39 -14.48 12.29
C ASN A 230 -26.24 -13.65 11.72
N TRP A 231 -25.30 -14.35 11.06
CA TRP A 231 -24.07 -13.77 10.52
C TRP A 231 -24.27 -13.02 9.19
N GLY A 232 -25.44 -13.15 8.55
CA GLY A 232 -25.65 -12.79 7.15
C GLY A 232 -25.72 -11.29 6.79
N SER A 233 -25.87 -10.36 7.75
CA SER A 233 -26.19 -8.96 7.39
C SER A 233 -25.43 -7.87 8.14
N VAL A 234 -24.15 -8.09 8.45
CA VAL A 234 -23.27 -7.01 8.94
C VAL A 234 -23.00 -6.02 7.80
N ASN A 235 -23.98 -5.17 7.51
CA ASN A 235 -23.85 -4.06 6.58
C ASN A 235 -22.70 -3.17 7.06
N ARG A 236 -21.59 -3.25 6.34
CA ARG A 236 -20.36 -2.50 6.57
C ARG A 236 -20.66 -1.02 6.31
N ASN A 237 -20.30 -0.16 7.27
CA ASN A 237 -20.59 1.27 7.25
C ASN A 237 -20.29 1.87 5.86
N ARG A 238 -21.30 2.50 5.26
CA ARG A 238 -21.18 3.16 3.96
C ARG A 238 -20.49 4.51 4.16
N TYR A 239 -19.17 4.53 4.06
CA TYR A 239 -18.42 5.77 3.95
C TYR A 239 -18.65 6.36 2.55
N ALA A 240 -19.37 7.47 2.49
CA ALA A 240 -19.43 8.29 1.29
C ALA A 240 -18.42 9.43 1.47
N THR A 241 -17.30 9.37 0.76
CA THR A 241 -16.28 10.44 0.74
C THR A 241 -16.83 11.74 0.13
N GLY A 242 -17.92 11.64 -0.65
CA GLY A 242 -18.58 12.78 -1.28
C GLY A 242 -17.89 13.29 -2.54
N PHE A 243 -16.83 12.61 -3.00
CA PHE A 243 -16.16 12.94 -4.25
C PHE A 243 -16.82 12.27 -5.45
N THR A 244 -16.76 12.95 -6.58
CA THR A 244 -17.10 12.42 -7.90
C THR A 244 -16.01 11.47 -8.40
N HIS A 245 -16.37 10.60 -9.36
CA HIS A 245 -15.42 9.67 -9.97
C HIS A 245 -14.25 10.40 -10.68
N THR A 246 -14.55 11.53 -11.31
CA THR A 246 -13.55 12.36 -12.01
C THR A 246 -12.56 13.01 -11.04
N GLU A 247 -13.05 13.56 -9.92
CA GLU A 247 -12.18 14.12 -8.86
C GLU A 247 -11.27 13.04 -8.26
N LEU A 248 -11.81 11.84 -7.98
CA LEU A 248 -11.02 10.70 -7.50
C LEU A 248 -9.91 10.34 -8.49
N ARG A 249 -10.23 10.25 -9.78
CA ARG A 249 -9.26 9.90 -10.82
C ARG A 249 -8.10 10.90 -10.86
N TYR A 250 -8.38 12.20 -10.77
CA TYR A 250 -7.33 13.22 -10.75
C TYR A 250 -6.48 13.14 -9.49
N LEU A 251 -7.12 13.05 -8.31
CA LEU A 251 -6.44 12.92 -7.02
C LEU A 251 -5.50 11.70 -7.00
N PHE A 252 -5.95 10.55 -7.51
CA PHE A 252 -5.12 9.35 -7.57
C PHE A 252 -3.99 9.44 -8.57
N LEU A 253 -4.18 10.13 -9.70
CA LEU A 253 -3.10 10.37 -10.65
C LEU A 253 -2.00 11.21 -10.00
N VAL A 254 -2.37 12.30 -9.31
CA VAL A 254 -1.43 13.17 -8.59
C VAL A 254 -0.72 12.39 -7.49
N LEU A 255 -1.43 11.61 -6.67
CA LEU A 255 -0.81 10.78 -5.62
C LEU A 255 0.14 9.73 -6.19
N ARG A 256 -0.21 9.10 -7.31
CA ARG A 256 0.63 8.08 -7.96
C ARG A 256 1.97 8.67 -8.43
N VAL A 257 1.91 9.81 -9.11
CA VAL A 257 3.11 10.51 -9.60
C VAL A 257 3.89 11.06 -8.42
N GLY A 258 3.21 11.70 -7.46
CA GLY A 258 3.83 12.23 -6.25
C GLY A 258 4.55 11.16 -5.44
N ASN A 259 3.95 9.98 -5.24
CA ASN A 259 4.59 8.87 -4.55
C ASN A 259 5.82 8.36 -5.31
N LEU A 260 5.77 8.24 -6.64
CA LEU A 260 6.95 7.84 -7.43
C LEU A 260 8.09 8.85 -7.28
N VAL A 261 7.78 10.14 -7.44
CA VAL A 261 8.75 11.23 -7.27
C VAL A 261 9.34 11.20 -5.86
N TRP A 262 8.52 10.97 -4.84
CA TRP A 262 8.97 10.85 -3.46
C TRP A 262 9.90 9.65 -3.23
N LEU A 263 9.59 8.49 -3.81
CA LEU A 263 10.44 7.29 -3.72
C LEU A 263 11.81 7.52 -4.38
N LEU A 264 11.82 8.12 -5.57
CA LEU A 264 13.06 8.49 -6.27
C LEU A 264 13.86 9.54 -5.48
N PHE A 265 13.18 10.54 -4.92
CA PHE A 265 13.79 11.55 -4.07
C PHE A 265 14.37 10.94 -2.80
N SER A 266 13.69 9.97 -2.18
CA SER A 266 14.15 9.30 -0.96
C SER A 266 15.38 8.42 -1.23
N ALA A 267 15.37 7.65 -2.32
CA ALA A 267 16.54 6.88 -2.74
C ALA A 267 17.73 7.82 -3.02
N THR A 268 17.51 8.89 -3.78
CA THR A 268 18.53 9.92 -4.05
C THR A 268 19.04 10.55 -2.75
N THR A 269 18.15 10.83 -1.80
CA THR A 269 18.52 11.42 -0.51
C THR A 269 19.43 10.50 0.28
N VAL A 270 19.16 9.19 0.30
CA VAL A 270 20.03 8.20 0.95
C VAL A 270 21.40 8.14 0.25
N GLU A 271 21.43 7.93 -1.06
CA GLU A 271 22.68 7.79 -1.83
C GLU A 271 23.58 9.04 -1.73
N VAL A 272 22.98 10.23 -1.88
CA VAL A 272 23.72 11.49 -1.80
C VAL A 272 24.15 11.80 -0.36
N THR A 273 23.35 11.42 0.64
CA THR A 273 23.73 11.57 2.05
C THR A 273 24.94 10.70 2.39
N LEU A 274 24.96 9.44 1.95
CA LEU A 274 26.12 8.56 2.14
C LEU A 274 27.37 9.13 1.46
N ASN A 275 27.22 9.61 0.23
CA ASN A 275 28.32 10.25 -0.49
C ASN A 275 28.81 11.55 0.15
N PHE A 276 27.93 12.38 0.72
CA PHE A 276 28.31 13.63 1.38
C PHE A 276 29.08 13.44 2.69
N ASN A 277 28.95 12.28 3.30
CA ASN A 277 29.63 11.90 4.53
C ASN A 277 30.74 10.87 4.28
N ASP A 278 31.18 10.66 3.03
CA ASP A 278 32.29 9.79 2.69
C ASP A 278 32.11 8.33 3.22
N VAL A 279 30.87 7.82 3.25
CA VAL A 279 30.53 6.44 3.70
C VAL A 279 30.63 5.47 2.53
N HIS A 280 31.84 5.11 2.14
CA HIS A 280 32.07 4.30 0.93
C HIS A 280 31.98 2.78 1.18
N GLY A 281 32.22 2.31 2.41
CA GLY A 281 32.27 0.87 2.71
C GLY A 281 30.93 0.13 2.61
N VAL A 282 29.82 0.87 2.45
CA VAL A 282 28.48 0.28 2.22
C VAL A 282 28.07 0.21 0.75
N LEU A 283 28.93 0.67 -0.18
CA LEU A 283 28.63 0.74 -1.61
C LEU A 283 28.87 -0.58 -2.37
N GLY A 284 29.38 -1.62 -1.70
CA GLY A 284 29.61 -2.94 -2.29
C GLY A 284 30.88 -3.02 -3.16
N GLY A 285 31.92 -2.30 -2.76
CA GLY A 285 33.26 -2.43 -3.35
C GLY A 285 33.85 -3.83 -3.15
N LYS A 286 34.92 -4.15 -3.90
CA LYS A 286 35.58 -5.49 -3.85
C LYS A 286 36.07 -5.87 -2.45
N HIS A 287 36.39 -4.87 -1.62
CA HIS A 287 36.86 -5.03 -0.24
C HIS A 287 35.81 -4.62 0.81
N ASP A 288 34.65 -4.12 0.36
CA ASP A 288 33.73 -3.33 1.19
C ASP A 288 32.37 -4.03 1.30
N GLY A 289 32.31 -5.08 2.13
CA GLY A 289 31.06 -5.69 2.56
C GLY A 289 30.16 -6.14 1.40
N GLY A 290 30.66 -7.01 0.52
CA GLY A 290 29.89 -7.53 -0.61
C GLY A 290 28.56 -8.18 -0.19
N LEU A 291 27.71 -8.47 -1.17
CA LEU A 291 26.40 -9.14 -1.02
C LEU A 291 26.45 -10.56 -0.38
N GLN A 292 27.60 -10.98 0.12
CA GLN A 292 27.84 -12.29 0.72
C GLN A 292 27.29 -12.39 2.15
N LEU A 293 27.19 -11.27 2.88
CA LEU A 293 26.66 -11.27 4.23
C LEU A 293 25.14 -11.58 4.23
N PRO A 294 24.66 -12.51 5.08
CA PRO A 294 23.23 -12.84 5.15
C PRO A 294 22.34 -11.62 5.45
N SER A 295 22.83 -10.68 6.26
CA SER A 295 22.16 -9.41 6.60
C SER A 295 21.86 -8.56 5.37
N GLN A 296 22.71 -8.63 4.34
CA GLN A 296 22.53 -7.92 3.08
C GLN A 296 21.80 -8.75 2.02
N LEU A 297 22.14 -10.04 1.91
CA LEU A 297 21.59 -10.93 0.89
C LEU A 297 20.09 -11.16 1.09
N LEU A 298 19.63 -11.34 2.32
CA LEU A 298 18.23 -11.63 2.61
C LEU A 298 17.29 -10.47 2.19
N PRO A 299 17.51 -9.21 2.62
CA PRO A 299 16.71 -8.08 2.15
C PRO A 299 16.75 -7.90 0.63
N PHE A 300 17.93 -8.07 0.02
CA PHE A 300 18.10 -7.99 -1.43
C PHE A 300 17.22 -9.00 -2.16
N LEU A 301 17.31 -10.29 -1.80
CA LEU A 301 16.53 -11.35 -2.41
C LEU A 301 15.02 -11.17 -2.17
N ILE A 302 14.61 -10.80 -0.95
CA ILE A 302 13.20 -10.55 -0.63
C ILE A 302 12.65 -9.40 -1.50
N GLY A 303 13.38 -8.29 -1.60
CA GLY A 303 13.01 -7.16 -2.43
C GLY A 303 12.95 -7.50 -3.91
N MET A 304 14.00 -8.14 -4.43
CA MET A 304 14.13 -8.52 -5.83
C MET A 304 13.05 -9.53 -6.26
N PHE A 305 12.84 -10.62 -5.51
CA PHE A 305 11.82 -11.61 -5.86
C PHE A 305 10.40 -11.07 -5.72
N SER A 306 10.15 -10.20 -4.73
CA SER A 306 8.87 -9.50 -4.62
C SER A 306 8.60 -8.62 -5.85
N PHE A 307 9.60 -7.86 -6.29
CA PHE A 307 9.52 -7.05 -7.50
C PHE A 307 9.29 -7.90 -8.76
N LEU A 308 10.07 -8.97 -8.96
CA LEU A 308 9.94 -9.88 -10.11
C LEU A 308 8.58 -10.57 -10.13
N ARG A 309 8.04 -10.98 -8.98
CA ARG A 309 6.68 -11.53 -8.87
C ARG A 309 5.63 -10.54 -9.37
N ILE A 310 5.72 -9.28 -8.96
CA ILE A 310 4.76 -8.23 -9.37
C ILE A 310 4.88 -7.98 -10.87
N MET A 311 6.10 -7.96 -11.43
CA MET A 311 6.32 -7.86 -12.87
C MET A 311 5.77 -9.04 -13.66
N TYR A 312 5.97 -10.26 -13.17
CA TYR A 312 5.40 -11.44 -13.78
C TYR A 312 3.87 -11.41 -13.81
N GLN A 313 3.23 -11.07 -12.69
CA GLN A 313 1.76 -10.98 -12.60
C GLN A 313 1.22 -9.84 -13.49
N LEU A 314 1.91 -8.72 -13.57
CA LEU A 314 1.55 -7.61 -14.46
C LEU A 314 1.60 -8.04 -15.93
N LEU A 315 2.67 -8.72 -16.34
CA LEU A 315 2.81 -9.26 -17.69
C LEU A 315 1.72 -10.29 -17.99
N ARG A 316 1.42 -11.17 -17.04
CA ARG A 316 0.37 -12.18 -17.17
C ARG A 316 -1.01 -11.54 -17.37
N GLU A 317 -1.38 -10.53 -16.58
CA GLU A 317 -2.65 -9.81 -16.77
C GLU A 317 -2.71 -9.08 -18.11
N PHE A 318 -1.58 -8.50 -18.55
CA PHE A 318 -1.49 -7.84 -19.85
C PHE A 318 -1.74 -8.80 -21.01
N PHE A 319 -1.10 -9.97 -21.00
CA PHE A 319 -1.32 -10.99 -22.03
C PHE A 319 -2.73 -11.58 -21.99
N SER A 320 -3.27 -11.87 -20.81
CA SER A 320 -4.63 -12.41 -20.67
C SER A 320 -5.69 -11.43 -21.19
N LYS A 321 -5.51 -10.13 -20.95
CA LYS A 321 -6.43 -9.11 -21.46
C LYS A 321 -6.40 -9.05 -22.99
N LYS A 322 -5.21 -9.13 -23.59
CA LYS A 322 -5.03 -9.11 -25.04
C LYS A 322 -5.72 -10.30 -25.71
N GLU A 323 -5.61 -11.49 -25.12
CA GLU A 323 -6.32 -12.69 -25.61
C GLU A 323 -7.84 -12.52 -25.54
N GLY A 324 -8.37 -12.02 -24.43
CA GLY A 324 -9.81 -11.75 -24.28
C GLY A 324 -10.35 -10.72 -25.29
N ASP A 325 -9.59 -9.64 -25.55
CA ASP A 325 -9.97 -8.62 -26.53
C ASP A 325 -9.95 -9.17 -27.98
N LEU A 326 -9.00 -10.07 -28.29
CA LEU A 326 -8.92 -10.76 -29.57
C LEU A 326 -10.08 -11.75 -29.76
N GLU A 327 -10.42 -12.52 -28.74
CA GLU A 327 -11.57 -13.44 -28.78
C GLU A 327 -12.90 -12.70 -28.91
N ALA A 328 -13.07 -11.59 -28.19
CA ALA A 328 -14.25 -10.73 -28.30
C ALA A 328 -14.39 -10.13 -29.72
N SER A 329 -13.26 -9.70 -30.31
CA SER A 329 -13.23 -9.19 -31.69
C SER A 329 -13.55 -10.29 -32.72
N ARG A 330 -13.08 -11.53 -32.51
CA ARG A 330 -13.38 -12.67 -33.36
C ARG A 330 -14.85 -13.09 -33.28
N LYS A 331 -15.44 -13.11 -32.08
CA LYS A 331 -16.87 -13.39 -31.89
C LYS A 331 -17.74 -12.35 -32.58
N LYS A 332 -17.40 -11.07 -32.44
CA LYS A 332 -18.12 -9.98 -33.12
C LYS A 332 -18.09 -10.13 -34.64
N LYS A 333 -16.94 -10.46 -35.22
CA LYS A 333 -16.80 -10.66 -36.67
C LYS A 333 -17.64 -11.84 -37.19
N ASN A 334 -17.73 -12.93 -36.43
CA ASN A 334 -18.55 -14.07 -36.82
C ASN A 334 -20.06 -13.75 -36.75
N ASP A 335 -20.50 -13.02 -35.71
CA ASP A 335 -21.90 -12.61 -35.56
C ASP A 335 -22.34 -11.66 -36.70
N ASP A 336 -21.49 -10.70 -37.06
CA ASP A 336 -21.72 -9.80 -38.22
C ASP A 336 -21.77 -10.57 -39.55
N THR A 337 -21.07 -11.71 -39.68
CA THR A 337 -21.08 -12.52 -40.90
C THR A 337 -22.37 -13.35 -41.01
N ASP A 338 -22.84 -13.92 -39.91
CA ASP A 338 -24.08 -14.69 -39.87
C ASP A 338 -25.33 -13.80 -40.07
N GLU A 339 -25.29 -12.53 -39.67
CA GLU A 339 -26.39 -11.58 -39.89
C GLU A 339 -26.49 -11.15 -41.38
N VAL A 340 -25.36 -11.01 -42.08
CA VAL A 340 -25.35 -10.69 -43.52
C VAL A 340 -25.88 -11.86 -44.35
N GLU A 341 -25.63 -13.12 -43.96
CA GLU A 341 -26.14 -14.29 -44.68
C GLU A 341 -27.65 -14.51 -44.49
N ARG A 342 -28.24 -14.09 -43.35
CA ARG A 342 -29.69 -14.16 -43.14
C ARG A 342 -30.50 -13.09 -43.88
N HIS A 343 -29.87 -12.03 -44.38
CA HIS A 343 -30.56 -10.98 -45.15
C HIS A 343 -30.56 -11.21 -46.67
N VAL A 344 -30.02 -12.34 -47.16
CA VAL A 344 -29.97 -12.69 -48.60
C VAL A 344 -30.74 -13.99 -48.87
N PHE A 345 -32.07 -14.00 -48.65
CA PHE A 345 -33.10 -14.73 -49.43
C PHE A 345 -34.42 -14.75 -48.65
N VAL A 346 -35.18 -13.66 -48.73
CA VAL A 346 -36.65 -13.76 -48.71
C VAL A 346 -37.12 -12.92 -49.88
N VAL A 347 -37.23 -13.57 -51.04
CA VAL A 347 -38.05 -13.06 -52.14
C VAL A 347 -39.48 -12.97 -51.59
N PRO A 348 -40.16 -11.81 -51.65
CA PRO A 348 -41.54 -11.71 -51.22
C PRO A 348 -42.40 -12.47 -52.23
N GLU A 349 -42.77 -13.70 -51.89
CA GLU A 349 -43.89 -14.36 -52.56
C GLU A 349 -45.17 -13.73 -52.03
N SER A 350 -45.82 -13.01 -52.93
CA SER A 350 -47.11 -12.37 -52.73
C SER A 350 -48.19 -13.42 -52.53
N GLU A 351 -48.60 -13.66 -51.28
CA GLU A 351 -49.92 -14.21 -50.99
C GLU A 351 -50.71 -13.26 -50.08
N LEU A 352 -51.69 -12.61 -50.71
CA LEU A 352 -52.82 -11.99 -50.02
C LEU A 352 -53.59 -13.09 -49.28
N VAL A 353 -53.59 -13.04 -47.94
CA VAL A 353 -54.66 -13.64 -47.14
C VAL A 353 -55.25 -12.57 -46.21
N PRO A 354 -56.53 -12.19 -46.41
CA PRO A 354 -57.22 -11.28 -45.52
C PRO A 354 -57.82 -12.05 -44.34
N GLY A 355 -57.55 -11.55 -43.13
CA GLY A 355 -58.46 -11.70 -41.99
C GLY A 355 -58.12 -12.78 -41.00
N THR A 356 -57.44 -12.40 -39.91
CA THR A 356 -57.84 -12.89 -38.58
C THR A 356 -57.44 -11.87 -37.51
N VAL A 357 -58.45 -11.15 -37.03
CA VAL A 357 -58.38 -10.31 -35.83
C VAL A 357 -58.22 -11.25 -34.64
N VAL A 358 -57.04 -11.28 -34.04
CA VAL A 358 -56.83 -11.86 -32.70
C VAL A 358 -56.77 -10.70 -31.69
N PRO A 359 -57.79 -10.54 -30.83
CA PRO A 359 -57.78 -9.55 -29.77
C PRO A 359 -57.08 -10.12 -28.53
N GLY A 360 -56.20 -9.31 -27.92
CA GLY A 360 -55.87 -9.42 -26.49
C GLY A 360 -54.62 -10.21 -26.12
N LYS A 361 -53.45 -9.58 -26.27
CA LYS A 361 -52.36 -9.79 -25.30
C LYS A 361 -52.17 -8.49 -24.52
N GLN A 362 -52.79 -8.50 -23.33
CA GLN A 362 -52.63 -7.49 -22.30
C GLN A 362 -51.15 -7.22 -22.05
N GLY A 363 -50.83 -5.93 -21.98
CA GLY A 363 -49.47 -5.41 -21.91
C GLY A 363 -48.68 -6.03 -20.75
N ALA A 364 -47.52 -6.57 -21.09
CA ALA A 364 -46.42 -6.70 -20.15
C ALA A 364 -46.03 -5.28 -19.73
N GLY A 365 -46.66 -4.80 -18.64
CA GLY A 365 -46.30 -3.56 -17.99
C GLY A 365 -44.81 -3.62 -17.67
N LEU A 366 -44.04 -2.78 -18.35
CA LEU A 366 -42.66 -2.49 -18.02
C LEU A 366 -42.67 -1.98 -16.58
N VAL A 367 -42.39 -2.86 -15.62
CA VAL A 367 -42.17 -2.48 -14.22
C VAL A 367 -40.89 -1.65 -14.23
N LEU A 368 -41.05 -0.35 -14.43
CA LEU A 368 -40.04 0.66 -14.13
C LEU A 368 -39.73 0.51 -12.64
N LEU A 369 -38.73 -0.32 -12.34
CA LEU A 369 -38.15 -0.40 -11.00
C LEU A 369 -37.88 1.05 -10.57
N PRO A 370 -38.38 1.48 -9.40
CA PRO A 370 -38.28 2.85 -8.96
C PRO A 370 -36.82 3.27 -9.07
N ARG A 371 -36.57 4.22 -9.97
CA ARG A 371 -35.27 4.83 -10.24
C ARG A 371 -34.65 5.12 -8.89
N SER A 372 -33.67 4.29 -8.52
CA SER A 372 -33.16 4.22 -7.14
C SER A 372 -32.94 5.62 -6.64
N ASN A 373 -33.65 6.01 -5.57
CA ASN A 373 -33.60 7.34 -4.98
C ASN A 373 -32.16 7.84 -5.03
N SER A 374 -31.92 8.78 -5.94
CA SER A 374 -30.64 9.43 -6.10
C SER A 374 -30.48 10.22 -4.82
N TYR A 375 -29.81 9.59 -3.84
CA TYR A 375 -29.57 10.17 -2.53
C TYR A 375 -29.10 11.60 -2.79
N HIS A 376 -29.87 12.59 -2.34
CA HIS A 376 -29.46 13.98 -2.41
C HIS A 376 -28.19 14.09 -1.57
N ILE A 377 -27.04 13.98 -2.24
CA ILE A 377 -25.74 14.26 -1.66
C ILE A 377 -25.80 15.75 -1.39
N VAL A 378 -26.11 16.10 -0.14
CA VAL A 378 -25.99 17.47 0.35
C VAL A 378 -24.60 17.94 -0.06
N ALA A 379 -24.54 18.95 -0.93
CA ALA A 379 -23.30 19.44 -1.51
C ALA A 379 -22.42 19.95 -0.36
N ARG A 380 -21.45 19.12 0.05
CA ARG A 380 -20.45 19.50 1.05
C ARG A 380 -19.44 20.42 0.40
N SER A 381 -18.97 21.41 1.15
CA SER A 381 -17.87 22.26 0.70
C SER A 381 -16.67 21.38 0.30
N LEU A 382 -15.94 21.83 -0.72
CA LEU A 382 -14.79 21.11 -1.25
C LEU A 382 -13.78 20.80 -0.14
N MET A 383 -13.49 21.77 0.74
CA MET A 383 -12.61 21.55 1.90
C MET A 383 -13.06 20.42 2.82
N VAL A 384 -14.36 20.29 3.12
CA VAL A 384 -14.86 19.19 3.97
C VAL A 384 -14.73 17.84 3.25
N ARG A 385 -14.95 17.80 1.93
CA ARG A 385 -14.75 16.58 1.13
C ARG A 385 -13.29 16.14 1.14
N TYR A 386 -12.37 17.08 0.92
CA TYR A 386 -10.93 16.84 1.07
C TYR A 386 -10.58 16.43 2.50
N LEU A 387 -11.04 17.15 3.52
CA LEU A 387 -10.74 16.81 4.91
C LEU A 387 -11.24 15.40 5.27
N VAL A 388 -12.45 15.01 4.87
CA VAL A 388 -12.99 13.64 5.07
C VAL A 388 -12.25 12.62 4.19
N GLY A 389 -11.82 13.02 3.01
CA GLY A 389 -10.96 12.25 2.13
C GLY A 389 -9.48 12.20 2.53
N TRP A 390 -9.07 13.01 3.52
CA TRP A 390 -7.73 13.03 4.15
C TRP A 390 -7.74 12.52 5.61
N LEU A 391 -8.93 12.47 6.23
CA LEU A 391 -9.24 11.93 7.55
C LEU A 391 -10.61 11.18 7.49
N PRO A 392 -10.66 9.89 7.08
CA PRO A 392 -11.93 9.18 6.83
C PRO A 392 -12.77 9.00 8.09
N TRP A 393 -12.12 9.05 9.26
CA TRP A 393 -12.76 9.01 10.56
C TRP A 393 -13.61 10.24 10.87
N LEU A 394 -13.34 11.40 10.25
CA LEU A 394 -14.26 12.54 10.36
C LEU A 394 -15.63 12.19 9.79
N GLY A 395 -15.70 11.25 8.83
CA GLY A 395 -16.96 10.69 8.37
C GLY A 395 -17.77 9.99 9.47
N LEU A 396 -17.12 9.40 10.48
CA LEU A 396 -17.78 8.82 11.66
C LEU A 396 -18.29 9.90 12.62
N VAL A 397 -17.49 10.95 12.84
CA VAL A 397 -17.81 12.03 13.80
C VAL A 397 -18.90 12.96 13.27
N VAL A 398 -18.95 13.20 11.95
CA VAL A 398 -19.89 14.14 11.32
C VAL A 398 -21.32 13.58 11.20
N HIS A 399 -21.52 12.27 11.33
CA HIS A 399 -22.84 11.62 11.13
C HIS A 399 -23.29 10.68 12.26
N PRO A 400 -23.29 11.10 13.53
CA PRO A 400 -23.74 10.23 14.63
C PRO A 400 -25.24 9.87 14.52
N ASP A 401 -26.05 10.74 13.92
CA ASP A 401 -27.51 10.61 13.90
C ASP A 401 -28.07 9.66 12.82
N THR A 402 -27.29 9.31 11.80
CA THR A 402 -27.74 8.34 10.79
C THR A 402 -27.82 6.92 11.36
N ALA A 403 -26.96 6.59 12.34
CA ALA A 403 -27.04 5.34 13.09
C ALA A 403 -28.30 5.29 13.98
N LYS A 404 -28.66 6.41 14.61
CA LYS A 404 -29.89 6.51 15.43
C LYS A 404 -31.16 6.38 14.58
N ARG A 405 -31.22 7.00 13.40
CA ARG A 405 -32.41 6.92 12.53
C ARG A 405 -32.69 5.50 12.01
N SER A 406 -31.66 4.70 11.69
CA SER A 406 -31.92 3.30 11.23
C SER A 406 -32.42 2.38 12.34
N ARG A 407 -32.00 2.61 13.59
CA ARG A 407 -32.55 1.91 14.77
C ARG A 407 -33.99 2.33 15.05
N MET A 408 -34.30 3.61 14.89
CA MET A 408 -35.64 4.13 15.13
C MET A 408 -36.62 3.65 14.04
N SER A 409 -36.22 3.60 12.77
CA SER A 409 -37.06 3.07 11.71
C SER A 409 -37.35 1.58 11.87
N THR A 410 -36.35 0.77 12.27
CA THR A 410 -36.57 -0.66 12.56
C THR A 410 -37.40 -0.91 13.82
N LEU A 411 -37.30 -0.04 14.83
CA LEU A 411 -38.17 -0.09 16.01
C LEU A 411 -39.61 0.32 15.68
N ILE A 412 -39.81 1.34 14.84
CA ILE A 412 -41.15 1.76 14.39
C ILE A 412 -41.78 0.68 13.51
N GLU A 413 -41.03 0.04 12.62
CA GLU A 413 -41.52 -1.06 11.78
C GLU A 413 -41.92 -2.28 12.63
N ARG A 414 -41.18 -2.58 13.72
CA ARG A 414 -41.57 -3.60 14.70
C ARG A 414 -42.75 -3.19 15.58
N SER A 415 -42.86 -1.92 15.98
CA SER A 415 -43.91 -1.48 16.91
C SER A 415 -45.25 -1.22 16.24
N THR A 416 -45.25 -0.86 14.95
CA THR A 416 -46.48 -0.53 14.22
C THR A 416 -47.19 -1.74 13.62
N GLY A 417 -46.58 -2.94 13.65
CA GLY A 417 -47.21 -4.15 13.10
C GLY A 417 -47.52 -4.09 11.60
N LEU A 418 -47.12 -3.01 10.92
CA LEU A 418 -47.25 -2.82 9.47
C LEU A 418 -46.17 -3.65 8.78
N SER A 419 -46.37 -4.96 8.80
CA SER A 419 -45.74 -5.84 7.82
C SER A 419 -46.24 -5.36 6.47
N ALA A 420 -45.35 -4.84 5.62
CA ALA A 420 -45.68 -4.57 4.23
C ALA A 420 -46.27 -5.87 3.65
N VAL A 421 -47.55 -5.82 3.30
CA VAL A 421 -48.25 -6.91 2.62
C VAL A 421 -47.48 -7.19 1.35
N SER A 422 -46.74 -8.30 1.36
CA SER A 422 -46.08 -8.83 0.17
C SER A 422 -47.18 -9.24 -0.82
N PRO A 423 -47.20 -8.72 -2.06
CA PRO A 423 -48.11 -9.22 -3.06
C PRO A 423 -47.71 -10.65 -3.40
N THR A 424 -48.50 -11.60 -2.94
CA THR A 424 -48.40 -13.02 -3.28
C THR A 424 -48.68 -13.20 -4.77
N GLY A 425 -47.62 -13.18 -5.59
CA GLY A 425 -47.65 -13.76 -6.93
C GLY A 425 -47.47 -15.29 -6.85
N PRO A 426 -48.08 -16.07 -7.76
CA PRO A 426 -47.99 -17.53 -7.75
C PRO A 426 -46.54 -17.99 -8.00
N ALA A 427 -46.15 -19.01 -7.24
CA ALA A 427 -44.83 -19.63 -7.28
C ALA A 427 -44.53 -20.23 -8.67
N GLN A 428 -43.64 -19.57 -9.42
CA GLN A 428 -42.94 -20.21 -10.52
C GLN A 428 -41.72 -20.95 -9.95
N SER A 429 -41.79 -22.28 -10.06
CA SER A 429 -40.69 -23.21 -9.85
C SER A 429 -39.55 -22.90 -10.84
N ALA A 430 -38.59 -22.09 -10.39
CA ALA A 430 -37.31 -21.94 -11.07
C ALA A 430 -36.40 -23.09 -10.64
N ARG A 431 -36.14 -24.01 -11.58
CA ARG A 431 -35.06 -24.99 -11.47
C ARG A 431 -33.76 -24.26 -11.15
N HIS A 432 -33.24 -24.51 -9.95
CA HIS A 432 -31.85 -24.26 -9.64
C HIS A 432 -31.00 -25.22 -10.49
N SER A 433 -30.35 -24.69 -11.52
CA SER A 433 -29.16 -25.33 -12.09
C SER A 433 -28.07 -25.25 -11.02
N GLU A 434 -27.76 -26.39 -10.40
CA GLU A 434 -26.57 -26.60 -9.60
C GLU A 434 -25.34 -26.22 -10.44
N PHE A 435 -24.73 -25.08 -10.10
CA PHE A 435 -23.34 -24.84 -10.47
C PHE A 435 -22.50 -25.69 -9.52
N GLU A 436 -22.13 -26.87 -10.00
CA GLU A 436 -21.16 -27.76 -9.40
C GLU A 436 -19.84 -26.99 -9.25
N TYR A 437 -19.57 -26.51 -8.03
CA TYR A 437 -18.27 -25.97 -7.66
C TYR A 437 -17.31 -27.17 -7.62
N GLN A 438 -16.61 -27.43 -8.74
CA GLN A 438 -15.47 -28.34 -8.74
C GLN A 438 -14.47 -27.83 -7.70
N GLY A 439 -14.32 -28.64 -6.64
CA GLY A 439 -13.41 -28.39 -5.56
C GLY A 439 -12.00 -28.19 -6.07
N TRP A 440 -11.40 -27.06 -5.74
CA TRP A 440 -9.96 -26.92 -5.75
C TRP A 440 -9.38 -27.90 -4.72
N THR A 441 -8.85 -29.01 -5.20
CA THR A 441 -7.99 -29.89 -4.42
C THR A 441 -6.72 -29.11 -4.06
N ALA A 442 -6.47 -28.98 -2.76
CA ALA A 442 -5.21 -28.46 -2.25
C ALA A 442 -4.06 -29.36 -2.75
N PRO A 443 -2.94 -28.81 -3.23
CA PRO A 443 -1.76 -29.63 -3.50
C PRO A 443 -1.29 -30.26 -2.19
N GLN A 444 -1.22 -31.60 -2.18
CA GLN A 444 -0.64 -32.40 -1.12
C GLN A 444 0.73 -31.84 -0.76
N GLN A 445 0.91 -31.50 0.52
CA GLN A 445 2.21 -31.20 1.10
C GLN A 445 3.16 -32.38 0.87
N ALA A 446 4.26 -32.10 0.19
CA ALA A 446 5.42 -32.97 0.18
C ALA A 446 5.97 -33.14 1.61
N SER A 447 6.44 -34.35 1.84
CA SER A 447 6.93 -34.97 3.08
C SER A 447 8.00 -34.19 3.86
N PRO A 448 8.17 -34.50 5.15
CA PRO A 448 9.15 -33.83 6.00
C PRO A 448 10.58 -34.27 5.66
N PHE A 449 11.45 -33.30 5.39
CA PHE A 449 12.90 -33.47 5.42
C PHE A 449 13.33 -33.75 6.87
N SER A 450 13.76 -34.98 7.14
CA SER A 450 14.47 -35.34 8.35
C SER A 450 15.87 -34.73 8.35
N PHE A 451 16.13 -33.77 9.24
CA PHE A 451 17.48 -33.29 9.52
C PHE A 451 18.21 -34.32 10.38
N THR A 452 19.19 -35.01 9.80
CA THR A 452 20.15 -35.83 10.52
C THR A 452 21.08 -34.90 11.30
N ARG A 453 21.03 -35.01 12.63
CA ARG A 453 21.91 -34.30 13.57
C ARG A 453 23.30 -34.95 13.48
N ALA A 454 24.25 -34.28 12.84
CA ALA A 454 25.66 -34.65 12.95
C ALA A 454 26.16 -34.25 14.34
N SER A 455 26.49 -35.25 15.16
CA SER A 455 27.23 -35.09 16.41
C SER A 455 28.69 -34.77 16.05
N SER A 456 29.18 -33.59 16.44
CA SER A 456 30.60 -33.29 16.48
C SER A 456 31.08 -33.41 17.92
N ASP A 457 31.45 -34.63 18.32
CA ASP A 457 32.30 -34.84 19.48
C ASP A 457 33.73 -34.46 19.08
N GLY A 458 34.13 -33.24 19.46
CA GLY A 458 35.49 -32.75 19.39
C GLY A 458 36.02 -32.58 20.81
N GLN A 459 37.00 -33.39 21.16
CA GLN A 459 37.72 -33.41 22.43
C GLN A 459 38.39 -32.07 22.74
N VAL A 460 38.40 -31.70 24.02
CA VAL A 460 39.42 -30.88 24.69
C VAL A 460 40.02 -31.72 25.81
#